data_AF-A0A9W9ZKL4-F1
#
_entry.id   AF-A0A9W9ZKL4-F1
#
_cell.length_a   1.000
_cell.length_b   1.000
_cell.length_c   1.000
_cell.angle_alpha   90.00
_cell.angle_beta   90.00
_cell.angle_gamma   90.00
#
_symmetry.space_group_name_H-M   'P 1'
#
loop_
_entity.id
_entity.type
_entity.pdbx_description
1 polymer ?
#
loop_
_entity_poly.entity_id
_entity_poly.type
_entity_poly.pdbx_seq_one_letter_code
_entity_poly.pdbx_strand_id
1 'polypeptide(L)'
;MSDLSPYNSVHGPEQIHIAYGDSPSEMTILWSTSNSSELASSAVLYGLAPKNYSSKAEGKFVLFTEGNPDGLKYIHRVVLQGLIPRKNYSYRVQSGNNISEGFEFTAKRDDEVSYYL
;
A
#
# COMPACT_ATOMS: atom_id res chain seq x y z
N MET A 1 22.34 3.11 -3.52
CA MET A 1 22.89 3.71 -2.28
C MET A 1 21.79 3.64 -1.26
N SER A 2 21.94 2.85 -0.21
CA SER A 2 21.04 2.88 0.95
C SER A 2 21.25 4.23 1.62
N ASP A 3 20.23 5.09 1.61
CA ASP A 3 20.23 6.32 2.37
C ASP A 3 20.25 5.96 3.85
N LEU A 4 21.41 6.05 4.48
CA LEU A 4 21.58 5.89 5.93
C LEU A 4 21.34 7.24 6.61
N SER A 5 20.25 7.91 6.26
CA SER A 5 19.78 9.05 7.02
C SER A 5 19.45 8.56 8.45
N PRO A 6 19.84 9.32 9.49
CA PRO A 6 19.61 8.91 10.86
C PRO A 6 18.11 8.68 11.09
N TYR A 7 17.77 7.69 11.91
CA TYR A 7 16.38 7.30 12.15
C TYR A 7 15.49 8.45 12.70
N ASN A 8 16.11 9.53 13.17
CA ASN A 8 15.42 10.73 13.64
C ASN A 8 14.93 11.68 12.52
N SER A 9 15.25 11.45 11.24
CA SER A 9 14.66 12.20 10.13
C SER A 9 13.24 11.75 9.84
N VAL A 10 12.41 12.64 9.28
CA VAL A 10 11.06 12.28 8.86
C VAL A 10 11.15 11.39 7.61
N HIS A 11 10.82 10.12 7.78
CA HIS A 11 10.77 9.12 6.72
C HIS A 11 9.34 8.96 6.19
N GLY A 12 9.21 9.06 4.86
CA GLY A 12 7.97 8.83 4.12
C GLY A 12 7.61 7.35 4.02
N PRO A 13 6.81 6.94 3.03
CA PRO A 13 6.43 5.54 2.85
C PRO A 13 7.61 4.60 2.61
N GLU A 14 7.75 3.60 3.47
CA GLU A 14 8.76 2.55 3.40
C GLU A 14 8.15 1.17 3.71
N GLN A 15 8.93 0.10 3.48
CA GLN A 15 8.54 -1.29 3.80
C GLN A 15 7.19 -1.68 3.20
N ILE A 16 6.95 -1.28 1.95
CA ILE A 16 5.69 -1.49 1.26
C ILE A 16 5.49 -2.99 1.03
N HIS A 17 4.35 -3.51 1.48
CA HIS A 17 3.97 -4.90 1.35
C HIS A 17 2.58 -5.02 0.74
N ILE A 18 2.36 -6.10 -0.01
CA ILE A 18 1.08 -6.41 -0.63
C ILE A 18 0.63 -7.81 -0.25
N ALA A 19 -0.65 -7.95 0.04
CA ALA A 19 -1.30 -9.20 0.41
C ALA A 19 -2.66 -9.34 -0.28
N TYR A 20 -3.19 -10.56 -0.32
CA TYR A 20 -4.57 -10.78 -0.75
C TYR A 20 -5.58 -10.16 0.24
N GLY A 21 -6.71 -9.69 -0.28
CA GLY A 21 -7.88 -9.36 0.54
C GLY A 21 -8.81 -10.57 0.72
N ASP A 22 -10.06 -10.30 1.09
CA ASP A 22 -11.03 -11.33 1.43
C ASP A 22 -11.66 -11.98 0.17
N SER A 23 -11.58 -11.30 -0.98
CA SER A 23 -12.06 -11.81 -2.27
C SER A 23 -11.02 -11.69 -3.40
N PRO A 24 -11.20 -12.39 -4.54
CA PRO A 24 -10.36 -12.21 -5.73
C PRO A 24 -10.30 -10.78 -6.27
N SER A 25 -11.31 -9.97 -5.96
CA SER A 25 -11.38 -8.56 -6.35
C SER A 25 -10.70 -7.61 -5.36
N GLU A 26 -10.02 -8.16 -4.34
CA GLU A 26 -9.38 -7.38 -3.28
C GLU A 26 -7.90 -7.67 -3.11
N MET A 27 -7.14 -6.59 -2.90
CA MET A 27 -5.74 -6.62 -2.50
C MET A 27 -5.52 -5.64 -1.34
N THR A 28 -4.76 -6.04 -0.34
CA THR A 28 -4.38 -5.17 0.78
C THR A 28 -2.95 -4.68 0.56
N ILE A 29 -2.74 -3.38 0.72
CA ILE A 29 -1.41 -2.75 0.68
C ILE A 29 -1.11 -2.16 2.05
N LEU A 30 0.09 -2.46 2.55
CA LEU A 30 0.62 -1.95 3.81
C LEU A 30 1.94 -1.24 3.58
N TRP A 31 2.24 -0.26 4.42
CA TRP A 31 3.54 0.40 4.48
C TRP A 31 3.71 1.08 5.84
N SER A 32 4.92 1.54 6.12
CA SER A 32 5.27 2.19 7.37
C SER A 32 5.81 3.60 7.14
N THR A 33 5.57 4.51 8.09
CA THR A 33 6.11 5.89 8.06
C THR A 33 6.53 6.39 9.45
N SER A 34 7.25 7.51 9.49
CA SER A 34 7.58 8.21 10.75
C SER A 34 6.35 8.76 11.47
N ASN A 35 6.43 8.95 12.80
CA ASN A 35 5.38 9.60 13.60
C ASN A 35 5.35 11.12 13.38
N SER A 36 4.89 11.56 12.21
CA SER A 36 4.64 12.98 11.90
C SER A 36 3.16 13.17 11.53
N SER A 37 2.53 14.24 12.03
CA SER A 37 1.15 14.58 11.67
C SER A 37 0.97 14.80 10.17
N GLU A 38 2.03 15.19 9.46
CA GLU A 38 2.02 15.34 8.00
C GLU A 38 1.87 13.99 7.28
N LEU A 39 2.19 12.88 7.93
CA LEU A 39 2.13 11.52 7.39
C LEU A 39 0.87 10.77 7.84
N ALA A 40 0.02 11.40 8.67
CA ALA A 40 -1.17 10.81 9.28
C ALA A 40 -2.36 10.69 8.31
N SER A 41 -2.12 10.18 7.10
CA SER A 41 -3.15 9.77 6.14
C SER A 41 -2.67 8.56 5.33
N SER A 42 -3.62 7.81 4.77
CA SER A 42 -3.32 6.57 4.05
C SER A 42 -4.10 6.53 2.75
N ALA A 43 -3.41 6.63 1.62
CA ALA A 43 -4.01 6.46 0.32
C ALA A 43 -3.14 5.59 -0.59
N VAL A 44 -3.81 4.88 -1.51
CA VAL A 44 -3.17 4.21 -2.64
C VAL A 44 -3.71 4.82 -3.92
N LEU A 45 -2.81 5.24 -4.80
CA LEU A 45 -3.13 5.65 -6.15
C LEU A 45 -2.82 4.50 -7.10
N TYR A 46 -3.75 4.11 -7.98
CA TYR A 46 -3.63 2.90 -8.78
C TYR A 46 -4.36 2.96 -10.14
N GLY A 47 -4.09 2.00 -11.01
CA GLY A 47 -4.71 1.91 -12.34
C GLY A 47 -4.24 0.71 -13.18
N LEU A 48 -4.99 0.39 -14.23
CA LEU A 48 -4.80 -0.79 -15.11
C LEU A 48 -3.67 -0.66 -16.15
N ALA A 49 -3.19 0.54 -16.40
CA ALA A 49 -2.14 0.81 -17.38
C ALA A 49 -0.82 1.10 -16.68
N PRO A 50 0.34 0.81 -17.31
CA PRO A 50 1.64 1.11 -16.74
C PRO A 50 1.74 2.57 -16.32
N LYS A 51 2.11 2.79 -15.05
CA LYS A 51 2.21 4.12 -14.42
C LYS A 51 0.91 4.94 -14.43
N ASN A 52 -0.24 4.30 -14.58
CA ASN A 52 -1.53 4.95 -14.37
C ASN A 52 -1.91 4.89 -12.88
N TYR A 53 -2.16 6.07 -12.31
CA TYR A 53 -2.51 6.26 -10.90
C TYR A 53 -3.80 7.09 -10.77
N SER A 54 -4.71 6.98 -11.74
CA SER A 54 -5.92 7.81 -11.84
C SER A 54 -7.00 7.45 -10.80
N SER A 55 -6.94 6.26 -10.22
CA SER A 55 -7.87 5.82 -9.17
C SER A 55 -7.21 5.99 -7.79
N LYS A 56 -8.02 6.29 -6.78
CA LYS A 56 -7.57 6.47 -5.39
C LYS A 56 -8.43 5.62 -4.45
N ALA A 57 -7.78 4.91 -3.54
CA ALA A 57 -8.41 4.26 -2.41
C ALA A 57 -7.83 4.83 -1.11
N GLU A 58 -8.68 5.06 -0.12
CA GLU A 58 -8.27 5.53 1.19
C GLU A 58 -8.31 4.39 2.21
N GLY A 59 -7.49 4.50 3.24
CA GLY A 59 -7.39 3.50 4.28
C GLY A 59 -7.17 4.11 5.65
N LYS A 60 -6.62 3.29 6.54
CA LYS A 60 -6.40 3.64 7.94
C LYS A 60 -4.95 3.40 8.30
N PHE A 61 -4.52 3.99 9.41
CA PHE A 61 -3.23 3.72 10.01
C PHE A 61 -3.40 3.52 11.51
N VAL A 62 -2.42 2.87 12.11
CA VAL A 62 -2.28 2.74 13.56
C VAL A 62 -0.92 3.28 13.98
N LEU A 63 -0.86 3.88 15.17
CA LEU A 63 0.39 4.29 15.78
C LEU A 63 0.93 3.16 16.65
N PHE A 64 2.15 2.72 16.37
CA PHE A 64 2.86 1.67 17.07
C PHE A 64 4.15 2.20 17.69
N THR A 65 4.08 2.55 18.98
CA THR A 65 5.18 3.15 19.75
C THR A 65 5.82 2.20 20.76
N GLU A 66 5.09 1.18 21.21
CA GLU A 66 5.56 0.25 22.24
C GLU A 66 6.70 -0.64 21.73
N GLY A 67 7.82 -0.69 22.47
CA GLY A 67 9.00 -1.49 22.08
C GLY A 67 9.72 -1.00 20.82
N ASN A 68 9.33 0.16 20.29
CA ASN A 68 9.80 0.67 19.02
C ASN A 68 10.35 2.08 19.22
N PRO A 69 11.51 2.32 19.86
CA PRO A 69 12.06 3.66 20.05
C PRO A 69 12.55 4.26 18.72
N ASP A 70 13.22 3.45 17.90
CA ASP A 70 13.96 3.87 16.71
C ASP A 70 13.45 3.22 15.40
N GLY A 71 12.16 2.86 15.32
CA GLY A 71 11.55 2.32 14.09
C GLY A 71 10.29 3.08 13.65
N LEU A 72 9.73 2.67 12.51
CA LEU A 72 8.64 3.41 11.87
C LEU A 72 7.39 3.19 12.70
N LYS A 73 6.64 4.26 12.92
CA LYS A 73 5.64 4.32 13.98
C LYS A 73 4.24 4.19 13.43
N TYR A 74 3.96 4.75 12.26
CA TYR A 74 2.67 4.53 11.63
C TYR A 74 2.73 3.31 10.74
N ILE A 75 1.77 2.41 10.94
CA ILE A 75 1.52 1.28 10.05
C ILE A 75 0.23 1.59 9.32
N HIS A 76 0.32 1.74 8.01
CA HIS A 76 -0.79 2.08 7.12
C HIS A 76 -1.35 0.82 6.48
N ARG A 77 -2.67 0.80 6.26
CA ARG A 77 -3.37 -0.28 5.58
C ARG A 77 -4.48 0.28 4.69
N VAL A 78 -4.41 -0.06 3.41
CA VAL A 78 -5.44 0.24 2.40
C VAL A 78 -5.90 -1.06 1.75
N VAL A 79 -7.20 -1.23 1.57
CA VAL A 79 -7.77 -2.33 0.79
C VAL A 79 -8.24 -1.76 -0.54
N LEU A 80 -7.64 -2.24 -1.63
CA LEU A 80 -8.15 -2.02 -2.97
C LEU A 80 -9.29 -3.00 -3.21
N GLN A 81 -10.44 -2.50 -3.67
CA GLN A 81 -11.64 -3.29 -3.94
C GLN A 81 -12.08 -3.15 -5.40
N GLY A 82 -12.91 -4.07 -5.87
CA GLY A 82 -13.42 -4.05 -7.23
C GLY A 82 -12.34 -4.25 -8.29
N LEU A 83 -11.23 -4.88 -7.93
CA LEU A 83 -10.17 -5.23 -8.87
C LEU A 83 -10.67 -6.33 -9.81
N ILE A 84 -10.24 -6.25 -11.06
CA ILE A 84 -10.53 -7.27 -12.05
C ILE A 84 -9.52 -8.41 -11.84
N PRO A 85 -9.97 -9.65 -11.55
CA PRO A 85 -9.08 -10.77 -11.34
C PRO A 85 -8.08 -10.95 -12.50
N ARG A 86 -6.85 -11.33 -12.16
CA ARG A 86 -5.74 -11.55 -13.13
C ARG A 86 -5.27 -10.32 -13.91
N LYS A 87 -5.79 -9.13 -13.66
CA LYS A 87 -5.28 -7.91 -14.30
C LYS A 87 -4.09 -7.34 -13.54
N ASN A 88 -3.19 -6.74 -14.30
CA ASN A 88 -2.05 -6.03 -13.75
C ASN A 88 -2.48 -4.61 -13.39
N TYR A 89 -2.00 -4.14 -12.25
CA TYR A 89 -2.21 -2.79 -11.75
C TYR A 89 -0.88 -2.14 -11.42
N SER A 90 -0.70 -0.89 -11.84
CA SER A 90 0.32 -0.03 -11.24
C SER A 90 -0.26 0.61 -9.98
N TYR A 91 0.57 0.82 -8.96
CA TYR A 91 0.18 1.52 -7.75
C TYR A 91 1.33 2.31 -7.12
N ARG A 92 0.97 3.31 -6.31
CA ARG A 92 1.83 4.06 -5.39
C ARG A 92 1.10 4.28 -4.07
N VAL A 93 1.82 4.29 -2.97
CA VAL A 93 1.26 4.63 -1.67
C VAL A 93 1.52 6.10 -1.37
N GLN A 94 0.63 6.72 -0.61
CA GLN A 94 0.69 8.12 -0.23
C GLN A 94 0.33 8.29 1.25
N SER A 95 1.20 9.03 1.96
CA SER A 95 1.00 9.52 3.32
C SER A 95 1.23 11.02 3.35
N GLY A 96 0.16 11.79 3.57
CA GLY A 96 0.17 13.23 3.36
C GLY A 96 0.54 13.60 1.92
N ASN A 97 1.60 14.40 1.78
CA ASN A 97 2.16 14.78 0.48
C ASN A 97 3.30 13.86 0.02
N ASN A 98 3.70 12.87 0.83
CA ASN A 98 4.76 11.95 0.49
C ASN A 98 4.20 10.76 -0.31
N ILE A 99 4.77 10.53 -1.49
CA ILE A 99 4.34 9.50 -2.43
C ILE A 99 5.53 8.58 -2.70
N SER A 100 5.30 7.26 -2.67
CA SER A 100 6.34 6.28 -3.02
C SER A 100 6.70 6.29 -4.51
N GLU A 101 7.75 5.56 -4.87
CA GLU A 101 7.92 5.11 -6.25
C GLU A 101 6.76 4.20 -6.71
N GLY A 102 6.70 3.94 -8.02
CA GLY A 102 5.66 3.10 -8.63
C GLY A 102 5.99 1.62 -8.57
N PHE A 103 4.99 0.84 -8.20
CA PHE A 103 5.04 -0.62 -8.14
C PHE A 103 3.95 -1.23 -9.01
N GLU A 104 4.05 -2.53 -9.26
CA GLU A 104 3.05 -3.29 -10.01
C GLU A 104 2.68 -4.59 -9.30
N PHE A 105 1.43 -5.02 -9.44
CA PHE A 105 0.97 -6.34 -9.01
C PHE A 105 -0.06 -6.89 -9.98
N THR A 106 -0.23 -8.22 -9.97
CA THR A 106 -1.35 -8.90 -10.62
C THR A 106 -2.40 -9.24 -9.58
N ALA A 107 -3.65 -8.80 -9.80
CA ALA A 107 -4.76 -9.11 -8.91
C ALA A 107 -4.97 -10.62 -8.79
N LYS A 108 -5.48 -11.06 -7.64
CA LYS A 108 -5.73 -12.47 -7.34
C LYS A 108 -6.58 -13.12 -8.45
N ARG A 109 -6.37 -14.41 -8.68
CA ARG A 109 -7.22 -15.21 -9.57
C ARG A 109 -8.58 -15.42 -8.91
N ASP A 110 -9.61 -15.43 -9.75
CA ASP A 110 -10.90 -15.95 -9.33
C ASP A 110 -10.87 -17.46 -9.57
N ASP A 111 -10.88 -18.22 -8.49
CA ASP A 111 -10.71 -19.67 -8.52
C ASP A 111 -12.06 -20.39 -8.66
N GLU A 112 -13.14 -19.70 -9.09
CA GLU A 112 -14.34 -20.37 -9.58
C GLU A 112 -14.01 -21.21 -10.83
N VAL A 113 -13.66 -22.46 -10.59
CA VAL A 113 -13.72 -23.52 -11.59
C VAL A 113 -15.20 -23.76 -11.86
N SER A 114 -15.72 -23.19 -12.94
CA SER A 114 -17.00 -23.63 -13.49
C SER A 114 -16.86 -25.08 -13.94
N TYR A 115 -17.21 -26.04 -13.06
CA TYR A 115 -17.45 -27.41 -13.47
C TYR A 115 -18.71 -27.43 -14.33
N TYR A 116 -18.56 -27.24 -15.64
CA TYR A 116 -19.56 -27.68 -16.60
C TYR A 116 -19.14 -29.06 -17.10
N LEU A 117 -19.85 -30.09 -16.62
CA LEU A 117 -20.13 -31.33 -17.34
C LEU A 117 -21.64 -31.36 -17.62
#